data_AF-A0A091DII3-F1
#
_entry.id   AF-A0A091DII3-F1
#
_cell.length_a   1.000
_cell.length_b   1.000
_cell.length_c   1.000
_cell.angle_alpha   90.00
_cell.angle_beta   90.00
_cell.angle_gamma   90.00
#
_symmetry.space_group_name_H-M   'P 1'
#
loop_
_entity.id
_entity.type
_entity.pdbx_description
1 polymer ?
#
loop_
_entity_poly.entity_id
_entity_poly.type
_entity_poly.pdbx_seq_one_letter_code
_entity_poly.pdbx_strand_id
1 'polypeptide(L)'
;MMAECTKQNTPQSVPDRPRVSTWEREVVVTIGASVDLANDTRKYALEIKKAFSAGYNLMSCSIDVLDAPQKVKLVLNQMKAMLESLCFDLEQSS
;
A
#
# COMPACT_ATOMS: atom_id res chain seq x y z
N MET A 1 19.75 -53.21 46.48
CA MET A 1 19.28 -51.88 46.92
C MET A 1 20.39 -50.89 46.62
N MET A 2 20.33 -50.25 45.45
CA MET A 2 21.11 -49.06 45.07
C MET A 2 20.26 -48.35 44.02
N ALA A 3 19.95 -47.08 44.27
CA ALA A 3 19.14 -46.24 43.41
C ALA A 3 19.99 -45.66 42.29
N GLU A 4 19.49 -45.70 41.05
CA GLU A 4 20.02 -44.85 40.00
C GLU A 4 18.87 -44.06 39.38
N CYS A 5 18.88 -42.77 39.72
CA CYS A 5 17.90 -41.78 39.32
C CYS A 5 18.51 -41.02 38.13
N THR A 6 17.97 -41.23 36.92
CA THR A 6 18.35 -40.43 35.75
C THR A 6 17.18 -39.55 35.31
N LYS A 7 17.52 -38.26 35.23
CA LYS A 7 16.68 -37.07 35.26
C LYS A 7 15.72 -36.98 34.07
N GLN A 8 14.47 -36.63 34.38
CA GLN A 8 13.50 -36.11 33.41
C GLN A 8 14.06 -34.86 32.72
N ASN A 9 14.01 -34.84 31.39
CA ASN A 9 14.29 -33.65 30.58
C ASN A 9 13.22 -32.59 30.82
N THR A 10 13.58 -31.52 31.52
CA THR A 10 12.76 -30.31 31.64
C THR A 10 12.81 -29.53 30.32
N PRO A 11 11.67 -29.15 29.71
CA PRO A 11 11.68 -28.22 28.58
C PRO A 11 12.27 -26.88 29.03
N GLN A 12 13.28 -26.39 28.32
CA GLN A 12 13.85 -25.06 28.53
C GLN A 12 12.72 -24.01 28.43
N SER A 13 12.53 -23.23 29.49
CA SER A 13 11.66 -22.07 29.50
C SER A 13 12.16 -21.06 28.45
N VAL A 14 11.42 -20.91 27.37
CA VAL A 14 11.59 -19.80 26.44
C VAL A 14 11.35 -18.51 27.24
N PRO A 15 12.25 -17.52 27.23
CA PRO A 15 11.99 -16.27 27.94
C PRO A 15 10.76 -15.61 27.33
N ASP A 16 9.77 -15.32 28.18
CA ASP A 16 8.55 -14.62 27.82
C ASP A 16 8.91 -13.31 27.11
N ARG A 17 8.55 -13.24 25.83
CA ARG A 17 8.65 -12.01 25.06
C ARG A 17 7.67 -11.02 25.70
N PRO A 18 8.06 -9.78 26.04
CA PRO A 18 7.14 -8.82 26.62
C PRO A 18 5.95 -8.64 25.69
N ARG A 19 4.76 -9.01 26.17
CA ARG A 19 3.50 -8.74 25.48
C ARG A 19 3.27 -7.24 25.62
N VAL A 20 3.66 -6.48 24.59
CA VAL A 20 3.35 -5.04 24.51
C VAL A 20 1.83 -4.92 24.56
N SER A 21 1.34 -4.40 25.68
CA SER A 21 -0.07 -4.24 25.93
C SER A 21 -0.47 -2.82 25.48
N THR A 22 -1.22 -2.71 24.40
CA THR A 22 -1.65 -1.46 23.73
C THR A 22 -2.67 -0.62 24.54
N TRP A 23 -2.43 -0.42 25.84
CA TRP A 23 -3.43 0.12 26.78
C TRP A 23 -3.19 1.55 27.27
N GLU A 24 -2.11 2.21 26.88
CA GLU A 24 -2.01 3.68 26.98
C GLU A 24 -1.76 4.20 25.57
N ARG A 25 -2.84 4.63 24.90
CA ARG A 25 -2.74 5.23 23.57
C ARG A 25 -2.67 6.73 23.72
N GLU A 26 -1.54 7.31 23.38
CA GLU A 26 -1.49 8.67 22.90
C GLU A 26 -2.29 8.69 21.58
N VAL A 27 -3.51 9.23 21.63
CA VAL A 27 -4.38 9.27 20.45
C VAL A 27 -3.98 10.48 19.61
N VAL A 28 -3.06 10.27 18.68
CA VAL A 28 -2.70 11.27 17.67
C VAL A 28 -3.68 11.13 16.50
N VAL A 29 -4.50 12.16 16.29
CA VAL A 29 -5.45 12.22 15.17
C VAL A 29 -4.89 13.14 14.09
N THR A 30 -4.71 12.61 12.88
CA THR A 30 -4.39 13.43 11.70
C THR A 30 -5.69 13.97 11.11
N ILE A 31 -5.83 15.29 11.04
CA ILE A 31 -6.96 15.98 10.40
C ILE A 31 -6.44 16.59 9.09
N GLY A 32 -7.11 16.32 7.97
CA GLY A 32 -6.77 16.89 6.67
C GLY A 32 -7.98 16.90 5.74
N ALA A 33 -8.00 17.82 4.77
CA ALA A 33 -8.98 17.80 3.70
C ALA A 33 -8.70 16.63 2.75
N SER A 34 -9.75 16.00 2.21
CA SER A 34 -9.61 14.78 1.39
C SER A 34 -8.69 14.95 0.18
N VAL A 35 -8.70 16.13 -0.46
CA VAL A 35 -7.87 16.40 -1.65
C VAL A 35 -6.41 16.60 -1.25
N ASP A 36 -6.16 17.36 -0.17
CA ASP A 36 -4.81 17.62 0.33
C ASP A 36 -4.16 16.33 0.83
N LEU A 37 -4.91 15.54 1.60
CA LEU A 37 -4.46 14.24 2.10
C LEU A 37 -4.15 13.27 0.94
N ALA A 38 -4.97 13.25 -0.11
CA ALA A 38 -4.69 12.44 -1.30
C ALA A 38 -3.40 12.88 -2.01
N ASN A 39 -3.16 14.19 -2.12
CA ASN A 39 -1.95 14.74 -2.73
C ASN A 39 -0.69 14.43 -1.90
N ASP A 40 -0.76 14.62 -0.58
CA ASP A 40 0.36 14.34 0.31
C ASP A 40 0.66 12.84 0.39
N THR A 41 -0.38 12.01 0.38
CA THR A 41 -0.23 10.55 0.25
C THR A 41 0.45 10.18 -1.08
N ARG A 42 0.06 10.82 -2.20
CA ARG A 42 0.68 10.59 -3.50
C ARG A 42 2.16 10.99 -3.52
N LYS A 43 2.51 12.13 -2.92
CA LYS A 43 3.92 12.58 -2.79
C LYS A 43 4.72 11.57 -1.98
N TYR A 44 4.23 11.16 -0.82
CA TYR A 44 4.87 10.14 0.01
C TYR A 44 5.06 8.81 -0.74
N ALA A 45 4.07 8.40 -1.53
CA ALA A 45 4.15 7.18 -2.35
C ALA A 45 5.22 7.22 -3.45
N LEU A 46 5.74 8.40 -3.82
CA LEU A 46 6.89 8.55 -4.72
C LEU A 46 8.23 8.33 -4.01
N GLU A 47 8.30 8.57 -2.70
CA GLU A 47 9.52 8.39 -1.89
C GLU A 47 9.76 6.90 -1.54
N ILE A 48 8.73 6.06 -1.63
CA ILE A 48 8.83 4.63 -1.40
C ILE A 48 9.72 4.00 -2.49
N LYS A 49 10.84 3.40 -2.05
CA LYS A 49 11.72 2.61 -2.94
C LYS A 49 10.97 1.41 -3.48
N LYS A 50 10.67 1.42 -4.78
CA LYS A 50 9.96 0.36 -5.50
C LYS A 50 10.59 0.10 -6.86
N ALA A 51 10.56 -1.14 -7.31
CA ALA A 51 11.10 -1.54 -8.62
C ALA A 51 10.18 -1.15 -9.80
N PHE A 52 8.89 -0.87 -9.52
CA PHE A 52 7.89 -0.51 -10.51
C PHE A 52 6.82 0.40 -9.89
N SER A 53 6.06 1.10 -10.72
CA SER A 53 4.83 1.77 -10.29
C SER A 53 3.61 0.94 -10.65
N ALA A 54 2.49 1.15 -9.95
CA ALA A 54 1.22 0.52 -10.26
C ALA A 54 0.21 1.60 -10.66
N GLY A 55 -0.66 1.28 -11.62
CA GLY A 55 -1.80 2.10 -12.01
C GLY A 55 -3.09 1.28 -11.87
N TYR A 56 -4.17 1.92 -11.45
CA TYR A 56 -5.48 1.25 -11.42
C TYR A 56 -6.18 1.46 -12.77
N ASN A 57 -6.62 0.37 -13.38
CA ASN A 57 -7.39 0.39 -14.61
C ASN A 57 -8.88 0.35 -14.30
N LEU A 58 -9.55 1.47 -14.59
CA LEU A 58 -10.98 1.63 -14.30
C LEU A 58 -11.87 0.74 -15.17
N MET A 59 -11.42 0.34 -16.36
CA MET A 59 -12.24 -0.44 -17.30
C MET A 59 -12.27 -1.93 -16.93
N SER A 60 -11.13 -2.48 -16.50
CA SER A 60 -10.99 -3.89 -16.13
C SER A 60 -11.02 -4.12 -14.62
N CYS A 61 -11.14 -3.06 -13.82
CA CYS A 61 -11.02 -3.09 -12.37
C CYS A 61 -9.73 -3.78 -11.87
N SER A 62 -8.63 -3.68 -12.62
CA SER A 62 -7.35 -4.36 -12.36
C SER A 62 -6.25 -3.40 -11.96
N ILE A 63 -5.19 -3.94 -11.35
CA ILE A 63 -3.94 -3.21 -11.09
C ILE A 63 -2.95 -3.54 -12.20
N ASP A 64 -2.57 -2.53 -12.97
CA ASP A 64 -1.58 -2.64 -14.04
C ASP A 64 -0.20 -2.25 -13.49
N VAL A 65 0.78 -3.14 -13.67
CA VAL A 65 2.17 -2.87 -13.32
C VAL A 65 2.83 -2.06 -14.43
N LEU A 66 3.29 -0.87 -14.10
CA LEU A 66 3.96 0.09 -14.98
C LEU A 66 5.48 -0.02 -14.81
N ASP A 67 6.03 -1.14 -15.27
CA ASP A 67 7.46 -1.49 -15.23
C ASP A 67 8.20 -1.19 -16.56
N ALA A 68 7.45 -0.97 -17.64
CA ALA A 68 8.00 -0.80 -18.99
C ALA A 68 7.41 0.43 -19.70
N PRO A 69 8.20 1.13 -20.54
CA PRO A 69 7.73 2.32 -21.27
C PRO A 69 6.50 2.06 -22.13
N GLN A 70 6.37 0.84 -22.68
CA GLN A 70 5.24 0.45 -23.52
C GLN A 70 3.92 0.47 -22.73
N LYS A 71 3.95 0.00 -21.48
CA LYS A 71 2.78 0.00 -20.58
C LYS A 71 2.42 1.40 -20.12
N VAL A 72 3.41 2.25 -19.87
CA VAL A 72 3.19 3.68 -19.59
C VAL A 72 2.54 4.38 -20.80
N LYS A 73 3.04 4.10 -22.01
CA LYS A 73 2.48 4.65 -23.25
C LYS A 73 1.03 4.24 -23.47
N LEU A 74 0.66 3.00 -23.13
CA LEU A 74 -0.72 2.52 -23.19
C LEU A 74 -1.64 3.38 -22.31
N VAL A 75 -1.27 3.61 -21.06
CA VAL A 75 -2.04 4.45 -20.12
C VAL A 75 -2.13 5.90 -20.62
N LEU A 76 -1.03 6.46 -21.14
CA LEU A 76 -1.03 7.81 -21.71
C LEU A 76 -1.95 7.96 -22.92
N ASN A 77 -2.01 6.95 -23.79
CA ASN A 77 -2.93 6.94 -24.93
C ASN A 77 -4.39 6.90 -24.48
N GLN A 78 -4.70 6.15 -23.41
CA GLN A 78 -6.04 6.15 -22.82
C GLN A 78 -6.41 7.52 -22.25
N MET A 79 -5.50 8.17 -21.53
CA MET A 79 -5.71 9.53 -21.03
C MET A 79 -5.92 10.53 -22.16
N LYS A 80 -5.15 10.42 -23.24
CA LYS A 80 -5.34 11.24 -24.44
C LYS A 80 -6.74 11.08 -25.03
N ALA A 81 -7.21 9.83 -25.19
CA ALA A 81 -8.56 9.58 -25.72
C ALA A 81 -9.66 10.15 -24.81
N MET A 82 -9.50 10.05 -23.48
CA MET A 82 -10.44 10.67 -22.54
C MET A 82 -10.46 12.20 -22.65
N LEU A 83 -9.29 12.83 -22.83
CA LEU A 83 -9.19 14.29 -23.03
C LEU A 83 -9.82 14.72 -24.35
N GLU A 84 -9.61 13.97 -25.44
CA GLU A 84 -10.25 14.23 -26.73
C GLU A 84 -11.78 14.14 -26.63
N SER A 85 -12.30 13.12 -25.93
CA SER A 85 -13.73 13.00 -25.65
C SER A 85 -14.26 14.19 -24.87
N LEU A 86 -13.55 14.61 -23.81
CA LEU A 86 -13.96 15.75 -22.99
C LEU A 86 -13.98 17.05 -23.80
N CYS A 87 -12.98 17.29 -24.66
CA CYS A 87 -12.97 18.46 -25.54
C CYS A 87 -14.18 18.45 -26.48
N PHE A 88 -14.48 17.30 -27.08
CA PHE A 88 -15.64 17.16 -27.97
C PHE A 88 -16.97 17.41 -27.24
N ASP A 89 -17.12 16.90 -26.02
CA ASP A 89 -18.32 17.14 -25.20
C ASP A 89 -18.47 18.62 -24.83
N LEU A 90 -17.35 19.28 -24.48
CA LEU A 90 -17.34 20.71 -24.17
C LEU A 90 -17.72 21.56 -25.40
N GLU A 91 -17.21 21.21 -26.58
CA GLU A 91 -17.55 21.87 -27.85
C GLU A 91 -19.02 21.70 -28.24
N GLN A 92 -19.62 20.52 -28.00
CA GLN A 92 -21.05 20.29 -28.25
C GLN A 92 -21.99 20.94 -27.21
N SER A 93 -21.49 21.20 -26.00
CA SER A 93 -22.25 21.85 -24.93
C SER A 93 -22.26 23.38 -25.01
N SER A 94 -21.50 23.96 -25.95
CA SER A 94 -21.45 25.40 -26.25
C SER A 94 -22.41 25.80 -27.37
#